data_AF-C6HMK1-F1
#
_entry.id   AF-C6HMK1-F1
#
_cell.length_a   1.000
_cell.length_b   1.000
_cell.length_c   1.000
_cell.angle_alpha   90.00
_cell.angle_beta   90.00
_cell.angle_gamma   90.00
#
_symmetry.space_group_name_H-M   'P 1'
#
loop_
_entity.id
_entity.type
_entity.pdbx_description
1 polymer ?
#
loop_
_entity_poly.entity_id
_entity_poly.type
_entity_poly.pdbx_seq_one_letter_code
_entity_poly.pdbx_strand_id
1 'polypeptide(L)'
;MAKPRERELDFTHSTPQRALKLLELPPELAELISSGNGSTLYLKSGRASTSSAPSTSSDAYVNLCTTTQTYMVRQVHSSNCIYLTQPCRSTTPHQPQQPKPDAPACITTIAKCNATLELVKMDSSNAYSAFPYLQRALSVYSGTHAEEDGDVDMLGGSIGDAGLSAASTNTTAGDSVAATVRREREREWEQRRVMRKVFADVPLSLAECERGWVEMCGFVHFERDFGGGGGLEKDSGWGCVAGD
;
A
#
# COMPACT_ATOMS: atom_id res chain seq x y z
N MET A 1 -48.68 41.64 -1.61
CA MET A 1 -48.26 40.25 -1.86
C MET A 1 -47.09 40.27 -2.83
N ALA A 2 -45.89 39.86 -2.39
CA ALA A 2 -44.71 39.84 -3.25
C ALA A 2 -44.76 38.62 -4.18
N LYS A 3 -44.70 38.86 -5.49
CA LYS A 3 -44.66 37.83 -6.54
C LYS A 3 -43.34 37.04 -6.38
N PRO A 4 -43.35 35.70 -6.33
CA PRO A 4 -42.11 34.93 -6.32
C PRO A 4 -41.34 35.25 -7.60
N ARG A 5 -40.08 35.70 -7.45
CA ARG A 5 -39.18 35.92 -8.58
C ARG A 5 -38.76 34.55 -9.09
N GLU A 6 -39.25 34.18 -10.25
CA GLU A 6 -38.79 33.04 -11.03
C GLU A 6 -37.29 33.24 -11.30
N ARG A 7 -36.44 32.38 -10.73
CA ARG A 7 -34.99 32.45 -10.93
C ARG A 7 -34.66 31.67 -12.19
N GLU A 8 -34.33 32.39 -13.25
CA GLU A 8 -33.82 31.80 -14.49
C GLU A 8 -32.42 31.22 -14.21
N LEU A 9 -32.26 29.92 -14.44
CA LEU A 9 -31.02 29.17 -14.22
C LEU A 9 -30.45 28.81 -15.59
N ASP A 10 -29.29 29.39 -15.93
CA ASP A 10 -28.60 29.08 -17.18
C ASP A 10 -27.93 27.71 -17.10
N PHE A 11 -28.27 26.82 -18.04
CA PHE A 11 -27.64 25.51 -18.19
C PHE A 11 -26.59 25.56 -19.31
N THR A 12 -25.34 25.25 -18.95
CA THR A 12 -24.21 25.25 -19.87
C THR A 12 -23.52 23.88 -19.91
N HIS A 13 -22.71 23.63 -20.93
CA HIS A 13 -21.95 22.39 -21.10
C HIS A 13 -20.46 22.72 -21.27
N SER A 14 -19.59 22.07 -20.50
CA SER A 14 -18.14 22.28 -20.63
C SER A 14 -17.53 21.38 -21.69
N THR A 15 -16.73 21.97 -22.58
CA THR A 15 -15.87 21.26 -23.52
C THR A 15 -14.41 21.67 -23.28
N PRO A 16 -13.50 20.73 -22.99
CA PRO A 16 -13.67 19.27 -22.91
C PRO A 16 -14.39 18.78 -21.64
N GLN A 17 -14.97 17.58 -21.70
CA GLN A 17 -15.56 16.94 -20.51
C GLN A 17 -14.46 16.40 -19.57
N ARG A 18 -14.70 16.49 -18.27
CA ARG A 18 -13.79 15.95 -17.25
C ARG A 18 -13.89 14.43 -17.19
N ALA A 19 -12.76 13.76 -17.02
CA ALA A 19 -12.68 12.31 -16.82
C ALA A 19 -13.06 11.92 -15.38
N LEU A 20 -14.32 12.17 -15.01
CA LEU A 20 -14.86 11.81 -13.71
C LEU A 20 -15.58 10.47 -13.80
N LYS A 21 -15.43 9.63 -12.77
CA LYS A 21 -16.17 8.38 -12.61
C LYS A 21 -16.92 8.40 -11.28
N LEU A 22 -18.07 7.75 -11.25
CA LEU A 22 -18.84 7.54 -10.03
C LEU A 22 -18.35 6.28 -9.34
N LEU A 23 -18.07 6.38 -8.04
CA LEU A 23 -17.70 5.27 -7.18
C LEU A 23 -18.70 5.18 -6.02
N GLU A 24 -19.34 4.04 -5.86
CA GLU A 24 -20.20 3.75 -4.73
C GLU A 24 -19.33 3.43 -3.51
N LEU A 25 -19.59 4.15 -2.42
CA LEU A 25 -18.82 4.03 -1.19
C LEU A 25 -19.65 3.30 -0.12
N PRO A 26 -19.20 2.12 0.33
CA PRO A 26 -19.70 1.50 1.55
C PRO A 26 -19.66 2.48 2.74
N PRO A 27 -20.61 2.40 3.69
CA PRO A 27 -20.70 3.36 4.80
C PRO A 27 -19.40 3.50 5.59
N GLU A 28 -18.70 2.39 5.84
CA GLU A 28 -17.41 2.35 6.54
C GLU A 28 -16.32 3.18 5.83
N LEU A 29 -16.31 3.19 4.49
CA LEU A 29 -15.36 3.98 3.69
C LEU A 29 -15.80 5.43 3.59
N ALA A 30 -17.10 5.70 3.51
CA ALA A 30 -17.63 7.06 3.51
C ALA A 30 -17.30 7.78 4.82
N GLU A 31 -17.45 7.10 5.97
CA GLU A 31 -17.04 7.60 7.28
C GLU A 31 -15.53 7.81 7.34
N LEU A 32 -14.73 6.86 6.85
CA LEU A 32 -13.28 6.97 6.83
C LEU A 32 -12.81 8.20 6.03
N ILE A 33 -13.37 8.43 4.84
CA ILE A 33 -13.03 9.58 3.99
C ILE A 33 -13.54 10.89 4.62
N SER A 34 -14.74 10.87 5.20
CA SER A 34 -15.35 12.05 5.82
C SER A 34 -14.72 12.45 7.15
N SER A 35 -14.12 11.49 7.87
CA SER A 35 -13.47 11.72 9.15
C SER A 35 -12.26 12.67 9.07
N GLY A 36 -11.73 12.93 7.87
CA GLY A 36 -10.61 13.86 7.67
C GLY A 36 -9.26 13.33 8.15
N ASN A 37 -9.19 12.06 8.55
CA ASN A 37 -8.02 11.43 9.16
C ASN A 37 -6.86 11.14 8.18
N GLY A 38 -6.89 11.68 6.96
CA GLY A 38 -5.86 11.45 5.94
C GLY A 38 -5.74 9.99 5.49
N SER A 39 -6.79 9.18 5.69
CA SER A 39 -6.77 7.76 5.35
C SER A 39 -6.48 7.56 3.87
N THR A 40 -5.30 6.99 3.59
CA THR A 40 -4.84 6.77 2.23
C THR A 40 -5.49 5.52 1.65
N LEU A 41 -6.12 5.65 0.49
CA LEU A 41 -6.70 4.55 -0.27
C LEU A 41 -5.80 4.24 -1.46
N TYR A 42 -5.59 2.95 -1.73
CA TYR A 42 -4.73 2.49 -2.82
C TYR A 42 -5.54 1.72 -3.83
N LEU A 43 -5.34 1.99 -5.11
CA LEU A 43 -5.83 1.14 -6.19
C LEU A 43 -4.69 0.21 -6.61
N LYS A 44 -4.91 -1.09 -6.46
CA LYS A 44 -3.94 -2.14 -6.81
C LYS A 44 -4.55 -3.07 -7.84
N SER A 45 -3.74 -3.56 -8.76
CA SER A 45 -4.13 -4.55 -9.76
C SER A 45 -3.12 -5.70 -9.78
N GLY A 46 -3.59 -6.93 -9.91
CA GLY A 46 -2.70 -8.09 -10.07
C GLY A 46 -1.98 -8.02 -11.42
N ARG A 47 -0.72 -8.46 -11.49
CA ARG A 47 -0.03 -8.64 -12.77
C ARG A 47 -0.71 -9.77 -13.55
N ALA A 48 -1.11 -9.49 -14.79
CA ALA A 48 -1.54 -10.53 -15.71
C ALA A 48 -0.40 -11.53 -15.91
N SER A 49 -0.63 -12.80 -15.57
CA SER A 49 0.34 -13.87 -15.73
C SER A 49 0.79 -13.94 -17.19
N THR A 50 2.08 -13.74 -17.47
CA THR A 50 2.67 -13.88 -18.82
C THR A 50 2.89 -15.34 -19.22
N SER A 51 2.32 -16.31 -18.51
CA SER A 51 2.33 -17.72 -18.89
C SER A 51 1.30 -17.97 -19.98
N SER A 52 1.78 -18.38 -21.15
CA SER A 52 1.03 -18.79 -22.34
C SER A 52 0.19 -20.07 -22.13
N ALA A 53 -0.71 -20.05 -21.15
CA ALA A 53 -1.73 -21.06 -20.95
C ALA A 53 -3.10 -20.39 -21.10
N PRO A 54 -4.01 -20.90 -21.97
CA PRO A 54 -5.34 -20.34 -22.13
C PRO A 54 -6.21 -20.82 -20.97
N SER A 55 -6.01 -20.27 -19.77
CA SER A 55 -7.01 -20.37 -18.71
C SER A 55 -8.13 -19.38 -19.03
N THR A 56 -9.35 -19.90 -19.09
CA THR A 56 -10.56 -19.15 -19.40
C THR A 56 -10.80 -18.03 -18.39
N SER A 57 -10.88 -16.81 -18.93
CA SER A 57 -11.49 -15.57 -18.40
C SER A 57 -10.75 -14.73 -17.33
N SER A 58 -10.26 -13.57 -17.77
CA SER A 58 -10.50 -12.25 -17.15
C SER A 58 -9.80 -11.82 -15.83
N ASP A 59 -8.57 -12.23 -15.52
CA ASP A 59 -8.00 -11.90 -14.19
C ASP A 59 -7.15 -10.60 -14.11
N ALA A 60 -7.62 -9.49 -14.69
CA ALA A 60 -7.05 -8.15 -14.46
C ALA A 60 -8.04 -7.29 -13.66
N TYR A 61 -8.33 -7.71 -12.43
CA TYR A 61 -9.18 -6.97 -11.52
C TYR A 61 -8.41 -5.83 -10.84
N VAL A 62 -9.10 -4.72 -10.58
CA VAL A 62 -8.59 -3.61 -9.78
C VAL A 62 -9.26 -3.70 -8.41
N ASN A 63 -8.44 -3.66 -7.37
CA ASN A 63 -8.87 -3.69 -5.98
C ASN A 63 -8.57 -2.34 -5.32
N LEU A 64 -9.54 -1.81 -4.58
CA LEU A 64 -9.36 -0.70 -3.68
C LEU A 64 -8.95 -1.25 -2.31
N CYS A 65 -7.75 -0.90 -1.86
CA CYS A 65 -7.21 -1.33 -0.59
C CYS A 65 -7.20 -0.16 0.40
N THR A 66 -7.74 -0.40 1.60
CA THR A 66 -7.45 0.42 2.78
C THR A 66 -6.22 -0.13 3.50
N THR A 67 -5.92 0.40 4.68
CA THR A 67 -4.88 -0.18 5.56
C THR A 67 -5.23 -1.59 6.02
N THR A 68 -6.51 -1.93 6.13
CA THR A 68 -6.98 -3.15 6.80
C THR A 68 -7.81 -4.08 5.92
N GLN A 69 -8.44 -3.56 4.87
CA GLN A 69 -9.45 -4.25 4.08
C GLN A 69 -9.24 -4.03 2.59
N THR A 70 -9.66 -5.02 1.80
CA THR A 70 -9.65 -4.95 0.34
C THR A 70 -11.07 -5.01 -0.23
N TYR A 71 -11.32 -4.21 -1.25
CA TYR A 71 -12.57 -4.18 -1.99
C TYR A 71 -12.27 -4.41 -3.46
N MET A 72 -12.94 -5.37 -4.08
CA MET A 72 -12.88 -5.55 -5.51
C MET A 72 -13.76 -4.51 -6.19
N VAL A 73 -13.18 -3.81 -7.18
CA VAL A 73 -13.91 -2.81 -7.96
C VAL A 73 -14.64 -3.51 -9.10
N ARG A 74 -15.96 -3.36 -9.15
CA ARG A 74 -16.81 -3.84 -10.24
C ARG A 74 -17.40 -2.67 -11.00
N GLN A 75 -17.39 -2.72 -12.33
CA GLN A 75 -18.07 -1.71 -13.14
C GLN A 75 -19.48 -2.17 -13.48
N VAL A 76 -20.48 -1.34 -13.16
CA VAL A 76 -21.88 -1.57 -13.51
C VAL A 76 -22.32 -0.51 -14.50
N HIS A 77 -22.72 -0.96 -15.68
CA HIS A 77 -23.18 -0.08 -16.75
C HIS A 77 -24.65 0.30 -16.52
N SER A 78 -24.98 1.55 -16.84
CA SER A 78 -26.35 2.03 -16.82
C SER A 78 -26.80 2.39 -18.24
N SER A 79 -28.05 2.09 -18.56
CA SER A 79 -28.72 2.63 -19.76
C SER A 79 -29.10 4.11 -19.58
N ASN A 80 -29.04 4.63 -18.35
CA ASN A 80 -29.35 6.02 -18.05
C ASN A 80 -28.13 6.92 -18.32
N CYS A 81 -28.39 8.12 -18.84
CA CYS A 81 -27.37 9.15 -18.99
C CYS A 81 -27.28 9.97 -17.69
N ILE A 82 -26.21 9.77 -16.91
CA ILE A 82 -25.97 10.55 -15.69
C ILE A 82 -25.02 11.70 -16.04
N TYR A 83 -25.44 12.93 -15.75
CA TYR A 83 -24.62 14.12 -15.95
C TYR A 83 -24.17 14.68 -14.61
N LEU A 84 -22.86 14.90 -14.47
CA LEU A 84 -22.33 15.63 -13.33
C LEU A 84 -22.37 17.11 -13.63
N THR A 85 -22.99 17.86 -12.74
CA THR A 85 -23.12 19.31 -12.85
C THR A 85 -22.34 20.00 -11.74
N GLN A 86 -21.80 21.16 -12.06
CA GLN A 86 -21.10 22.02 -11.11
C GLN A 86 -21.73 23.40 -11.15
N PRO A 87 -22.07 24.00 -10.00
CA PRO A 87 -22.46 25.41 -9.95
C PRO A 87 -21.30 26.28 -10.42
N CYS A 88 -21.55 27.16 -11.39
CA CYS A 88 -20.58 28.11 -11.87
C CYS A 88 -21.00 29.51 -11.41
N ARG A 89 -20.08 30.24 -10.78
CA ARG A 89 -20.34 31.62 -10.36
C ARG A 89 -20.10 32.48 -11.60
N SER A 90 -21.17 33.09 -12.10
CA SER A 90 -21.10 34.09 -13.17
C SER A 90 -20.04 35.14 -12.81
N THR A 91 -18.90 35.08 -13.49
CA THR A 91 -17.93 36.17 -13.51
C THR A 91 -18.29 36.98 -14.73
N THR A 92 -19.16 37.97 -14.57
CA THR A 92 -19.29 39.03 -15.56
C THR A 92 -18.00 39.85 -15.54
N PRO A 93 -17.18 39.87 -16.61
CA PRO A 93 -16.09 40.83 -16.73
C PRO A 93 -16.71 42.15 -17.20
N HIS A 94 -17.40 42.85 -16.30
CA HIS A 94 -17.76 44.24 -16.57
C HIS A 94 -17.63 45.08 -15.30
N GLN A 95 -16.57 45.89 -15.32
CA GLN A 95 -16.28 47.05 -14.49
C GLN A 95 -16.07 46.85 -12.98
N PRO A 96 -15.05 47.54 -12.42
CA PRO A 96 -14.84 47.60 -10.98
C PRO A 96 -15.85 48.58 -10.37
N GLN A 97 -17.09 48.16 -10.10
CA GLN A 97 -17.97 48.84 -9.15
C GLN A 97 -19.17 47.99 -8.71
N GLN A 98 -19.15 47.68 -7.41
CA GLN A 98 -20.21 47.19 -6.52
C GLN A 98 -20.62 45.70 -6.55
N PRO A 99 -20.66 45.04 -5.37
CA PRO A 99 -21.18 43.69 -5.21
C PRO A 99 -22.72 43.74 -5.25
N LYS A 100 -23.32 43.36 -6.39
CA LYS A 100 -24.76 43.13 -6.49
C LYS A 100 -25.04 41.64 -6.23
N PRO A 101 -25.81 41.26 -5.21
CA PRO A 101 -25.95 39.87 -4.75
C PRO A 101 -26.86 38.97 -5.61
N ASP A 102 -27.32 39.42 -6.78
CA ASP A 102 -28.36 38.74 -7.58
C ASP A 102 -27.86 38.36 -9.00
N ALA A 103 -26.65 37.82 -9.13
CA ALA A 103 -26.23 37.19 -10.38
C ALA A 103 -26.89 35.80 -10.51
N PRO A 104 -27.49 35.44 -11.67
CA PRO A 104 -28.07 34.12 -11.85
C PRO A 104 -26.96 33.07 -11.70
N ALA A 105 -27.19 32.11 -10.80
CA ALA A 105 -26.32 30.96 -10.68
C ALA A 105 -26.48 30.13 -11.97
N CYS A 106 -25.42 29.96 -12.74
CA CYS A 106 -25.45 29.05 -13.88
C CYS A 106 -24.98 27.66 -13.43
N ILE A 107 -25.54 26.61 -14.04
CA ILE A 107 -25.17 25.23 -13.78
C ILE A 107 -24.48 24.70 -15.04
N THR A 108 -23.25 24.23 -14.88
CA THR A 108 -22.47 23.67 -16.00
C THR A 108 -22.39 22.17 -15.88
N THR A 109 -22.74 21.45 -16.94
CA THR A 109 -22.46 20.02 -17.06
C THR A 109 -20.98 19.81 -17.32
N ILE A 110 -20.30 19.08 -16.43
CA ILE A 110 -18.85 18.90 -16.44
C ILE A 110 -18.40 17.49 -16.86
N ALA A 111 -19.26 16.49 -16.72
CA ALA A 111 -18.97 15.12 -17.14
C ALA A 111 -20.25 14.34 -17.43
N LYS A 112 -20.13 13.33 -18.30
CA LYS A 112 -21.16 12.32 -18.54
C LYS A 112 -20.66 10.96 -18.05
N CYS A 113 -21.41 10.34 -17.15
CA CYS A 113 -21.12 9.03 -16.59
C CYS A 113 -22.15 8.02 -17.09
N ASN A 114 -21.69 6.99 -17.81
CA ASN A 114 -22.54 5.89 -18.29
C ASN A 114 -22.39 4.60 -17.45
N ALA A 115 -21.50 4.64 -16.44
CA ALA A 115 -21.23 3.52 -15.56
C ALA A 115 -20.88 4.03 -14.17
N THR A 116 -21.21 3.20 -13.18
CA THR A 116 -20.84 3.38 -11.77
C THR A 116 -19.87 2.26 -11.39
N LEU A 117 -18.89 2.59 -10.57
CA LEU A 117 -17.99 1.63 -9.96
C LEU A 117 -18.55 1.23 -8.59
N GLU A 118 -18.75 -0.06 -8.38
CA GLU A 118 -19.20 -0.64 -7.12
C GLU A 118 -18.02 -1.30 -6.40
N LEU A 119 -18.07 -1.29 -5.06
CA LEU A 119 -17.06 -1.89 -4.21
C LEU A 119 -17.62 -3.14 -3.53
N VAL A 120 -17.04 -4.30 -3.84
CA VAL A 120 -17.37 -5.57 -3.20
C VAL A 120 -16.30 -5.88 -2.16
N LYS A 121 -16.67 -5.84 -0.88
CA LYS A 121 -15.75 -6.17 0.22
C LYS A 121 -15.27 -7.61 0.11
N MET A 122 -13.97 -7.80 0.14
CA MET A 122 -13.35 -9.11 0.25
C MET A 122 -13.26 -9.43 1.73
N ASP A 123 -14.09 -10.36 2.18
CA ASP A 123 -13.96 -10.91 3.53
C ASP A 123 -12.89 -12.02 3.52
N SER A 124 -12.27 -12.24 4.68
CA SER A 124 -11.29 -13.31 4.87
C SER A 124 -11.89 -14.72 4.68
N SER A 125 -13.22 -14.85 4.53
CA SER A 125 -13.90 -16.12 4.27
C SER A 125 -14.02 -16.47 2.79
N ASN A 126 -14.02 -15.48 1.90
CA ASN A 126 -14.13 -15.67 0.46
C ASN A 126 -12.74 -15.81 -0.16
N ALA A 127 -12.19 -17.03 -0.18
CA ALA A 127 -11.17 -17.60 -1.09
C ALA A 127 -9.92 -16.77 -1.55
N TYR A 128 -9.79 -15.50 -1.17
CA TYR A 128 -8.76 -14.57 -1.60
C TYR A 128 -7.73 -14.43 -0.47
N SER A 129 -6.86 -15.43 -0.39
CA SER A 129 -5.68 -15.37 0.47
C SER A 129 -4.54 -14.64 -0.25
N ALA A 130 -3.67 -13.97 0.52
CA ALA A 130 -2.40 -13.46 0.00
C ALA A 130 -1.43 -14.59 -0.36
N PHE A 131 -1.65 -15.79 0.17
CA PHE A 131 -0.78 -16.96 0.02
C PHE A 131 -0.38 -17.26 -1.45
N PRO A 132 -1.31 -17.47 -2.41
CA PRO A 132 -0.93 -17.75 -3.81
C PRO A 132 -0.18 -16.62 -4.51
N TYR A 133 -0.32 -15.37 -4.04
CA TYR A 133 0.45 -14.24 -4.57
C TYR A 133 1.85 -14.22 -3.98
N LEU A 134 1.97 -14.41 -2.67
CA LEU A 134 3.25 -14.42 -1.97
C LEU A 134 4.10 -15.64 -2.36
N GLN A 135 3.51 -16.83 -2.48
CA GLN A 135 4.21 -18.04 -2.91
C GLN A 135 4.84 -17.90 -4.29
N ARG A 136 4.23 -17.12 -5.19
CA ARG A 136 4.81 -16.82 -6.51
C ARG A 136 5.92 -15.76 -6.46
N ALA A 137 5.91 -14.89 -5.46
CA ALA A 137 6.87 -13.81 -5.31
C ALA A 137 8.10 -14.21 -4.49
N LEU A 138 7.99 -15.24 -3.65
CA LEU A 138 9.02 -15.66 -2.71
C LEU A 138 9.74 -16.92 -3.20
N SER A 139 11.06 -16.93 -3.03
CA SER A 139 11.84 -18.15 -3.17
C SER A 139 11.69 -19.02 -1.92
N VAL A 140 11.67 -20.34 -2.09
CA VAL A 140 11.76 -21.26 -0.97
C VAL A 140 13.20 -21.27 -0.45
N TYR A 141 13.37 -21.03 0.85
CA TYR A 141 14.69 -21.13 1.47
C TYR A 141 14.97 -22.59 1.85
N SER A 142 15.98 -23.19 1.22
CA SER A 142 16.55 -24.47 1.63
C SER A 142 17.79 -24.19 2.45
N GLY A 143 17.71 -24.36 3.77
CA GLY A 143 18.76 -24.00 4.73
C GLY A 143 20.01 -24.88 4.69
N THR A 144 20.69 -24.98 3.56
CA THR A 144 21.98 -25.69 3.46
C THR A 144 23.15 -24.92 4.08
N HIS A 145 22.89 -23.77 4.72
CA HIS A 145 23.91 -22.90 5.32
C HIS A 145 23.93 -22.93 6.86
N ALA A 146 23.30 -23.94 7.47
CA ALA A 146 23.19 -24.07 8.93
C ALA A 146 24.35 -24.84 9.60
N GLU A 147 25.26 -25.45 8.84
CA GLU A 147 26.24 -26.42 9.36
C GLU A 147 27.71 -25.97 9.21
N GLU A 148 27.98 -24.73 8.82
CA GLU A 148 29.37 -24.23 8.64
C GLU A 148 29.61 -22.90 9.36
N ASP A 149 29.15 -22.80 10.62
CA ASP A 149 29.65 -21.79 11.55
C ASP A 149 30.42 -22.52 12.65
N GLY A 150 31.75 -22.42 12.55
CA GLY A 150 32.71 -23.17 13.34
C GLY A 150 32.68 -22.85 14.84
N ASP A 151 33.01 -23.90 15.60
CA ASP A 151 33.76 -23.89 16.86
C ASP A 151 33.37 -22.82 17.88
N VAL A 152 32.38 -23.14 18.71
CA VAL A 152 32.21 -22.51 20.02
C VAL A 152 33.30 -23.06 20.95
N ASP A 153 34.44 -22.37 21.04
CA ASP A 153 35.46 -22.65 22.05
C ASP A 153 34.88 -22.46 23.45
N MET A 154 34.40 -23.56 24.04
CA MET A 154 34.13 -23.70 25.47
C MET A 154 35.45 -23.73 26.23
N LEU A 155 36.09 -22.57 26.42
CA LEU A 155 37.20 -22.46 27.37
C LEU A 155 36.65 -22.61 28.80
N GLY A 156 36.74 -23.85 29.28
CA GLY A 156 36.57 -24.20 30.69
C GLY A 156 37.58 -23.45 31.55
N GLY A 157 37.07 -22.50 32.34
CA GLY A 157 37.83 -21.78 33.36
C GLY A 157 38.18 -22.70 34.51
N SER A 158 39.32 -23.39 34.39
CA SER A 158 40.05 -24.00 35.50
C SER A 158 40.49 -22.89 36.46
N ILE A 159 40.20 -23.07 37.75
CA ILE A 159 40.63 -22.18 38.82
C ILE A 159 42.15 -22.34 38.97
N GLY A 160 42.90 -21.40 38.40
CA GLY A 160 44.34 -21.30 38.46
C GLY A 160 44.74 -19.88 38.84
N ASP A 161 45.04 -19.71 40.11
CA ASP A 161 45.68 -18.56 40.74
C ASP A 161 46.92 -18.06 39.99
N ALA A 162 46.93 -16.79 39.57
CA ALA A 162 48.12 -15.97 39.40
C ALA A 162 47.70 -14.50 39.22
N GLY A 163 48.15 -13.64 40.14
CA GLY A 163 47.98 -12.21 40.05
C GLY A 163 48.83 -11.52 38.96
N LEU A 164 48.65 -10.20 38.94
CA LEU A 164 49.46 -9.13 38.33
C LEU A 164 48.83 -8.41 37.12
N SER A 165 48.60 -7.13 37.37
CA SER A 165 47.95 -6.09 36.58
C SER A 165 48.63 -5.74 35.25
N ALA A 166 47.78 -5.31 34.30
CA ALA A 166 47.79 -3.99 33.64
C ALA A 166 47.69 -4.06 32.11
N ALA A 167 46.55 -3.63 31.56
CA ALA A 167 46.45 -2.56 30.54
C ALA A 167 45.04 -2.51 29.95
N SER A 168 44.34 -1.42 30.26
CA SER A 168 43.44 -0.65 29.40
C SER A 168 42.77 -1.34 28.19
N THR A 169 41.47 -1.59 28.32
CA THR A 169 40.44 -0.92 27.49
C THR A 169 39.12 -0.96 28.26
N ASN A 170 38.78 0.13 28.95
CA ASN A 170 37.39 0.39 29.34
C ASN A 170 36.65 0.80 28.07
N THR A 171 36.27 -0.18 27.24
CA THR A 171 35.24 0.04 26.24
C THR A 171 33.93 0.10 27.01
N THR A 172 33.40 1.32 27.12
CA THR A 172 32.13 1.64 27.78
C THR A 172 31.06 0.66 27.31
N ALA A 173 30.59 -0.23 28.19
CA ALA A 173 29.50 -1.17 27.89
C ALA A 173 28.20 -0.46 27.42
N GLY A 174 28.08 0.85 27.66
CA GLY A 174 27.01 1.69 27.11
C GLY A 174 27.09 1.94 25.60
N ASP A 175 28.29 2.01 25.01
CA ASP A 175 28.46 2.26 23.56
C ASP A 175 28.18 1.01 22.73
N SER A 176 28.47 -0.18 23.25
CA SER A 176 28.16 -1.45 22.56
C SER A 176 26.65 -1.72 22.52
N VAL A 177 25.92 -1.41 23.60
CA VAL A 177 24.45 -1.54 23.63
C VAL A 177 23.79 -0.53 22.70
N ALA A 178 24.23 0.73 22.69
CA ALA A 178 23.71 1.74 21.76
C ALA A 178 23.97 1.38 20.29
N ALA A 179 25.15 0.84 19.98
CA ALA A 179 25.49 0.35 18.64
C ALA A 179 24.63 -0.85 18.21
N THR A 180 24.33 -1.78 19.14
CA THR A 180 23.45 -2.93 18.87
C THR A 180 22.01 -2.49 18.60
N VAL A 181 21.43 -1.64 19.46
CA VAL A 181 20.06 -1.11 19.27
C VAL A 181 19.92 -0.37 17.94
N ARG A 182 20.95 0.39 17.54
CA ARG A 182 20.95 1.08 16.24
C ARG A 182 20.91 0.09 15.08
N ARG A 183 21.73 -0.96 15.14
CA ARG A 183 21.78 -2.00 14.10
C ARG A 183 20.48 -2.79 14.01
N GLU A 184 19.84 -3.09 15.13
CA GLU A 184 18.53 -3.76 15.16
C GLU A 184 17.46 -2.90 14.47
N ARG A 185 17.38 -1.61 14.80
CA ARG A 185 16.45 -0.68 14.15
C ARG A 185 16.69 -0.55 12.64
N GLU A 186 17.96 -0.52 12.22
CA GLU A 186 18.32 -0.48 10.80
C GLU A 186 17.88 -1.77 10.07
N ARG A 187 18.04 -2.94 10.70
CA ARG A 187 17.57 -4.23 10.15
C ARG A 187 16.05 -4.28 10.04
N GLU A 188 15.33 -3.87 11.08
CA GLU A 188 13.86 -3.82 11.03
C GLU A 188 13.35 -2.87 9.95
N TRP A 189 13.98 -1.71 9.81
CA TRP A 189 13.62 -0.75 8.77
C TRP A 189 13.80 -1.35 7.38
N GLU A 190 14.95 -2.00 7.15
CA GLU A 190 15.25 -2.65 5.88
C GLU A 190 14.28 -3.79 5.61
N GLN A 191 14.01 -4.65 6.60
CA GLN A 191 13.02 -5.71 6.50
C GLN A 191 11.65 -5.16 6.10
N ARG A 192 11.17 -4.09 6.75
CA ARG A 192 9.89 -3.47 6.38
C ARG A 192 9.92 -2.84 4.99
N ARG A 193 11.05 -2.26 4.57
CA ARG A 193 11.22 -1.69 3.22
C ARG A 193 11.08 -2.77 2.16
N VAL A 194 11.72 -3.91 2.39
CA VAL A 194 11.65 -5.10 1.56
C VAL A 194 10.22 -5.66 1.50
N MET A 195 9.59 -5.90 2.65
CA MET A 195 8.23 -6.43 2.70
C MET A 195 7.25 -5.52 1.95
N ARG A 196 7.40 -4.19 2.08
CA ARG A 196 6.59 -3.23 1.33
C ARG A 196 6.78 -3.32 -0.18
N LYS A 197 7.99 -3.63 -0.67
CA LYS A 197 8.23 -3.85 -2.10
C LYS A 197 7.49 -5.11 -2.59
N VAL A 198 7.58 -6.22 -1.84
CA VAL A 198 6.87 -7.46 -2.17
C VAL A 198 5.36 -7.23 -2.16
N PHE A 199 4.83 -6.56 -1.13
CA PHE A 199 3.40 -6.29 -0.97
C PHE A 199 2.84 -5.25 -1.94
N ALA A 200 3.70 -4.50 -2.65
CA ALA A 200 3.27 -3.56 -3.68
C ALA A 200 2.65 -4.28 -4.89
N ASP A 201 3.16 -5.47 -5.22
CA ASP A 201 2.70 -6.28 -6.35
C ASP A 201 1.53 -7.22 -6.00
N VAL A 202 1.14 -7.28 -4.72
CA VAL A 202 0.02 -8.09 -4.26
C VAL A 202 -1.25 -7.24 -4.26
N PRO A 203 -2.34 -7.65 -4.94
CA PRO A 203 -3.58 -6.88 -5.07
C PRO A 203 -4.46 -6.97 -3.80
N LEU A 204 -3.84 -6.86 -2.62
CA LEU A 204 -4.48 -6.94 -1.30
C LEU A 204 -3.96 -5.82 -0.38
N SER A 205 -4.68 -5.62 0.72
CA SER A 205 -4.32 -4.67 1.77
C SER A 205 -3.06 -5.10 2.49
N LEU A 206 -2.39 -4.14 3.14
CA LEU A 206 -1.17 -4.42 3.89
C LEU A 206 -1.42 -5.45 5.00
N ALA A 207 -2.51 -5.27 5.76
CA ALA A 207 -2.85 -6.18 6.85
C ALA A 207 -3.13 -7.62 6.36
N GLU A 208 -3.71 -7.80 5.17
CA GLU A 208 -3.93 -9.14 4.58
C GLU A 208 -2.61 -9.76 4.11
N CYS A 209 -1.74 -8.96 3.50
CA CYS A 209 -0.41 -9.43 3.10
C CYS A 209 0.43 -9.84 4.31
N GLU A 210 0.39 -9.07 5.40
CA GLU A 210 1.09 -9.38 6.64
C GLU A 210 0.56 -10.68 7.27
N ARG A 211 -0.75 -10.90 7.27
CA ARG A 211 -1.33 -12.18 7.74
C ARG A 211 -0.83 -13.35 6.90
N GLY A 212 -0.87 -13.23 5.57
CA GLY A 212 -0.37 -14.28 4.67
C GLY A 212 1.13 -14.52 4.81
N TRP A 213 1.91 -13.46 5.04
CA TRP A 213 3.35 -13.54 5.28
C TRP A 213 3.68 -14.33 6.54
N VAL A 214 2.94 -14.08 7.63
CA VAL A 214 3.08 -14.84 8.88
C VAL A 214 2.63 -16.28 8.71
N GLU A 215 1.50 -16.51 8.04
CA GLU A 215 0.95 -17.85 7.77
C GLU A 215 1.92 -18.74 6.99
N MET A 216 2.68 -18.17 6.05
CA MET A 216 3.66 -18.91 5.26
C MET A 216 5.08 -18.91 5.85
N CYS A 217 5.24 -18.45 7.10
CA CYS A 217 6.56 -18.31 7.74
C CYS A 217 7.57 -17.54 6.87
N GLY A 218 7.12 -16.44 6.23
CA GLY A 218 7.96 -15.60 5.40
C GLY A 218 9.02 -14.87 6.23
N PHE A 219 10.21 -14.71 5.68
CA PHE A 219 11.28 -13.93 6.30
C PHE A 219 12.17 -13.25 5.25
N VAL A 220 12.90 -12.23 5.70
CA VAL A 220 13.89 -11.53 4.88
C VAL A 220 15.26 -12.06 5.29
N HIS A 221 16.00 -12.55 4.31
CA HIS A 221 17.36 -13.04 4.51
C HIS A 221 18.35 -11.99 4.01
N PHE A 222 19.16 -11.47 4.93
CA PHE A 222 20.25 -10.56 4.58
C PHE A 222 21.50 -11.39 4.37
N GLU A 223 21.93 -11.56 3.12
CA GLU A 223 23.22 -12.18 2.85
C GLU A 223 24.30 -11.33 3.52
N ARG A 224 25.09 -11.97 4.38
CA ARG A 224 26.21 -11.31 5.06
C ARG A 224 27.37 -11.36 4.06
N ASP A 225 27.85 -10.20 3.64
CA ASP A 225 29.08 -10.08 2.87
C ASP A 225 30.22 -10.79 3.62
N PHE A 226 30.52 -12.04 3.27
CA PHE A 226 31.78 -12.66 3.63
C PHE A 226 32.84 -12.05 2.70
N GLY A 227 33.39 -10.92 3.17
CA GLY A 227 34.66 -10.33 2.75
C GLY A 227 35.13 -10.57 1.31
N GLY A 228 34.74 -9.69 0.39
CA GLY A 228 35.38 -9.56 -0.92
C GLY A 228 35.06 -8.21 -1.53
N GLY A 229 35.99 -7.27 -1.46
CA GLY A 229 35.79 -5.88 -1.86
C GLY A 229 35.18 -5.71 -3.25
N GLY A 230 34.06 -5.01 -3.32
CA GLY A 230 33.45 -4.53 -4.56
C GLY A 230 32.08 -3.97 -4.27
N GLY A 231 31.93 -2.65 -4.30
CA GLY A 231 30.65 -1.99 -4.10
C GLY A 231 29.66 -2.33 -5.22
N LEU A 232 28.83 -3.34 -4.99
CA LEU A 232 27.55 -3.50 -5.66
C LEU A 232 26.46 -3.63 -4.59
N GLU A 233 25.27 -3.19 -4.97
CA GLU A 233 24.05 -3.13 -4.17
C GLU A 233 23.90 -4.31 -3.19
N LYS A 234 23.60 -4.02 -1.92
CA LYS A 234 23.22 -5.04 -0.93
C LYS A 234 21.92 -5.70 -1.40
N ASP A 235 22.03 -6.81 -2.11
CA ASP A 235 20.89 -7.63 -2.49
C ASP A 235 20.42 -8.41 -1.25
N SER A 236 19.58 -7.75 -0.45
CA SER A 236 18.74 -8.46 0.52
C SER A 236 17.82 -9.42 -0.23
N GLY A 237 17.85 -10.70 0.11
CA GLY A 237 16.96 -11.73 -0.43
C GLY A 237 15.74 -11.94 0.47
N TRP A 238 14.69 -12.58 -0.06
CA TRP A 238 13.46 -12.88 0.67
C TRP A 238 12.95 -14.27 0.32
N GLY A 239 12.44 -14.99 1.30
CA GLY A 239 11.93 -16.32 1.09
C GLY A 239 10.95 -16.79 2.15
N CYS A 240 10.42 -17.98 1.94
CA CYS A 240 9.57 -18.69 2.88
C CYS A 240 10.13 -20.09 3.15
N VAL A 241 9.84 -20.63 4.34
CA VAL A 241 10.18 -22.03 4.66
C VAL A 241 9.21 -22.94 3.91
N ALA A 242 9.72 -24.02 3.31
CA ALA A 242 8.84 -25.07 2.78
C ALA A 242 8.03 -25.66 3.93
N GLY A 243 6.70 -25.59 3.85
CA GLY A 243 5.84 -26.39 4.72
C GLY A 243 5.94 -27.85 4.28
N ASP A 244 6.34 -28.73 5.19
CA ASP A 244 6.12 -30.19 5.10
C ASP A 244 4.63 -30.53 5.17
#